data_AF-A0A4Q0XQN4-F1
#
_entry.id   AF-A0A4Q0XQN4-F1
#
_cell.length_a   1.000
_cell.length_b   1.000
_cell.length_c   1.000
_cell.angle_alpha   90.00
_cell.angle_beta   90.00
_cell.angle_gamma   90.00
#
_symmetry.space_group_name_H-M   'P 1'
#
loop_
_entity.id
_entity.type
_entity.pdbx_description
1 polymer ?
#
loop_
_entity_poly.entity_id
_entity_poly.type
_entity_poly.pdbx_seq_one_letter_code
_entity_poly.pdbx_strand_id
1 'polypeptide(L)'
;MDLLAIAENTVKVILLLGLPSLIVSMVIGLLISIFQAVTQVSDASLTFVPKMILVSVFILITLPWIGDSMNQYTHDLWDLILEFGGQ
;
A
#
# COMPACT_ATOMS: atom_id res chain seq x y z
N MET A 1 19.19 -22.59 -15.82
CA MET A 1 17.92 -22.37 -15.12
C MET A 1 17.25 -21.20 -15.79
N ASP A 2 16.11 -21.42 -16.44
CA ASP A 2 15.50 -20.43 -17.33
C ASP A 2 15.13 -19.16 -16.57
N LEU A 3 15.75 -18.04 -16.94
CA LEU A 3 15.48 -16.70 -16.38
C LEU A 3 13.98 -16.35 -16.38
N LEU A 4 13.24 -16.94 -17.32
CA LEU A 4 11.78 -16.80 -17.43
C LEU A 4 11.03 -17.40 -16.23
N ALA A 5 11.50 -18.54 -15.70
CA ALA A 5 10.89 -19.21 -14.54
C ALA A 5 11.14 -18.42 -13.25
N ILE A 6 12.33 -17.81 -13.13
CA ILE A 6 12.66 -16.92 -12.00
C ILE A 6 11.76 -15.68 -12.06
N ALA A 7 11.67 -15.02 -13.23
CA ALA A 7 10.81 -13.85 -13.41
C ALA A 7 9.33 -14.14 -13.14
N GLU A 8 8.81 -15.29 -13.58
CA GLU A 8 7.43 -15.69 -13.29
C GLU A 8 7.20 -15.88 -11.79
N ASN A 9 8.15 -16.53 -11.09
CA ASN A 9 8.04 -16.77 -9.67
C ASN A 9 8.15 -15.46 -8.86
N THR A 10 9.05 -14.56 -9.25
CA THR A 10 9.18 -13.22 -8.64
C THR A 10 7.88 -12.42 -8.80
N VAL A 11 7.30 -12.38 -10.00
CA VAL A 11 6.03 -11.66 -10.24
C VAL A 11 4.89 -12.28 -9.43
N LYS A 12 4.82 -13.61 -9.30
CA LYS A 12 3.83 -14.29 -8.44
C LYS A 12 3.99 -13.91 -6.97
N VAL A 13 5.22 -13.86 -6.46
CA VAL A 13 5.50 -13.48 -5.06
C VAL A 13 5.13 -12.02 -4.83
N ILE A 14 5.52 -11.09 -5.71
CA ILE A 14 5.15 -9.67 -5.63
C ILE A 14 3.62 -9.49 -5.67
N LEU A 15 2.92 -10.22 -6.55
CA LEU A 15 1.46 -10.19 -6.62
C LEU A 15 0.84 -10.73 -5.33
N LEU A 16 1.31 -11.86 -4.80
CA LEU A 16 0.74 -12.45 -3.59
C LEU A 16 0.93 -11.54 -2.37
N LEU A 17 2.06 -10.84 -2.29
CA LEU A 17 2.38 -9.87 -1.24
C LEU A 17 1.65 -8.54 -1.42
N GLY A 18 1.50 -8.08 -2.66
CA GLY A 18 0.81 -6.83 -3.01
C GLY A 18 -0.72 -6.94 -3.04
N LEU A 19 -1.30 -8.13 -3.17
CA LEU A 19 -2.75 -8.36 -3.16
C LEU A 19 -3.45 -7.99 -1.84
N PRO A 20 -3.01 -8.49 -0.67
CA PRO A 20 -3.60 -8.07 0.61
C PRO A 20 -3.40 -6.56 0.83
N SER A 21 -2.33 -6.01 0.26
CA SER A 21 -2.08 -4.60 0.34
C SER A 21 -3.08 -3.78 -0.53
N LEU A 22 -3.27 -4.17 -1.78
CA LEU A 22 -4.21 -3.50 -2.65
C LEU A 22 -5.64 -3.48 -2.07
N ILE A 23 -6.10 -4.60 -1.51
CA ILE A 23 -7.44 -4.73 -0.92
C ILE A 23 -7.63 -3.78 0.27
N VAL A 24 -6.66 -3.72 1.19
CA VAL A 24 -6.75 -2.85 2.37
C VAL A 24 -6.79 -1.38 1.95
N SER A 25 -5.91 -0.95 1.03
CA SER A 25 -5.91 0.43 0.54
C SER A 25 -7.22 0.81 -0.16
N MET A 26 -7.81 -0.10 -0.94
CA MET A 26 -9.09 0.12 -1.62
C MET A 26 -10.25 0.28 -0.63
N VAL A 27 -10.35 -0.60 0.37
CA VAL A 27 -11.43 -0.55 1.38
C VAL A 27 -11.37 0.77 2.14
N ILE A 28 -10.18 1.18 2.58
CA ILE A 28 -10.06 2.39 3.38
C ILE A 28 -10.22 3.66 2.52
N GLY A 29 -9.69 3.67 1.29
CA GLY A 29 -9.93 4.77 0.34
C GLY A 29 -11.42 4.95 0.01
N LEU A 30 -12.15 3.84 -0.11
CA LEU A 30 -13.60 3.85 -0.33
C LEU A 30 -14.37 4.39 0.89
N LEU A 31 -13.98 4.01 2.11
CA LEU A 31 -14.56 4.56 3.34
C LEU A 31 -14.42 6.09 3.39
N ILE A 32 -13.23 6.63 3.13
CA ILE A 32 -13.01 8.09 3.12
C ILE A 32 -13.90 8.78 2.08
N SER A 33 -13.98 8.22 0.88
CA SER A 33 -14.80 8.77 -0.21
C SER A 33 -16.28 8.83 0.17
N ILE A 34 -16.79 7.79 0.83
CA ILE A 34 -18.17 7.76 1.35
C ILE A 34 -18.37 8.79 2.45
N PHE A 35 -17.45 8.90 3.41
CA PHE A 35 -17.53 9.93 4.47
C PHE A 35 -17.52 11.34 3.89
N GLN A 36 -16.71 11.59 2.86
CA GLN A 36 -16.68 12.87 2.15
C GLN A 36 -18.01 13.15 1.44
N ALA A 37 -18.67 12.13 0.88
CA ALA A 37 -19.94 12.26 0.17
C ALA A 37 -21.15 12.43 1.11
N VAL A 38 -21.20 11.70 2.24
CA VAL A 38 -22.35 11.65 3.15
C VAL A 38 -22.52 12.96 3.94
N THR A 39 -21.45 13.65 4.29
CA THR A 39 -21.55 14.88 5.10
C THR A 39 -22.02 16.12 4.30
N GLN A 40 -22.13 16.04 2.96
CA GLN A 40 -22.70 17.07 2.08
C GLN A 40 -22.25 18.53 2.37
N VAL A 41 -21.00 18.76 2.81
CA VAL A 41 -20.50 20.14 3.00
C VAL A 41 -19.77 20.58 1.73
N SER A 42 -20.48 21.32 0.89
CA SER A 42 -19.97 21.98 -0.32
C SER A 42 -19.22 23.30 -0.04
N ASP A 43 -19.03 23.65 1.23
CA ASP A 43 -18.41 24.90 1.66
C ASP A 43 -16.95 24.68 2.08
N ALA A 44 -16.01 25.06 1.21
CA ALA A 44 -14.61 24.60 1.22
C ALA A 44 -13.85 24.88 2.54
N SER A 45 -14.25 25.89 3.32
CA SER A 45 -13.63 26.27 4.59
C SER A 45 -14.10 25.43 5.79
N LEU A 46 -15.37 24.98 5.81
CA LEU A 46 -15.92 24.16 6.90
C LEU A 46 -15.60 22.66 6.71
N THR A 47 -15.50 22.20 5.45
CA THR A 47 -15.11 20.82 5.13
C THR A 47 -13.63 20.53 5.38
N PHE A 48 -12.79 21.57 5.52
CA PHE A 48 -11.34 21.42 5.64
C PHE A 48 -10.92 20.76 6.95
N VAL A 49 -11.53 21.15 8.07
CA VAL A 49 -11.13 20.66 9.41
C VAL A 49 -11.50 19.19 9.63
N PRO A 50 -12.74 18.73 9.39
CA PRO A 50 -13.07 17.31 9.54
C PRO A 50 -12.29 16.43 8.55
N LYS A 51 -12.08 16.91 7.31
CA LYS A 51 -11.30 16.19 6.29
C LYS A 51 -9.84 16.01 6.70
N MET A 52 -9.19 17.03 7.26
CA MET A 52 -7.81 16.93 7.74
C MET A 52 -7.66 15.92 8.87
N ILE A 53 -8.62 15.87 9.80
CA ILE A 53 -8.62 14.88 10.89
C ILE A 53 -8.78 13.46 10.33
N LEU A 54 -9.73 13.26 9.41
CA LEU A 54 -9.95 11.95 8.77
C LEU A 54 -8.72 11.48 7.98
N VAL A 55 -8.09 12.37 7.20
CA VAL A 55 -6.86 12.06 6.46
C VAL A 55 -5.69 11.79 7.41
N SER A 56 -5.58 12.52 8.52
CA SER A 56 -4.53 12.28 9.52
C SER A 56 -4.68 10.91 10.19
N VAL A 57 -5.90 10.56 10.62
CA VAL A 57 -6.21 9.24 11.18
C VAL A 57 -5.96 8.14 10.14
N PHE A 58 -6.34 8.38 8.89
CA PHE A 58 -6.06 7.46 7.78
C PHE A 58 -4.56 7.20 7.58
N ILE A 59 -3.75 8.27 7.57
CA ILE A 59 -2.29 8.14 7.44
C ILE A 59 -1.74 7.33 8.60
N LEU A 60 -2.19 7.57 9.84
CA LEU A 60 -1.74 6.82 11.01
C LEU A 60 -2.09 5.33 10.93
N ILE A 61 -3.28 4.98 10.42
CA ILE A 61 -3.70 3.59 10.22
C ILE A 61 -2.93 2.93 9.06
N THR A 62 -2.61 3.69 8.02
CA THR A 62 -1.89 3.19 6.83
C THR A 62 -0.38 3.09 7.08
N LEU A 63 0.14 3.81 8.09
CA LEU A 63 1.56 3.85 8.46
C LEU A 63 2.21 2.48 8.74
N PRO A 64 1.67 1.61 9.62
CA PRO A 64 2.28 0.31 9.91
C PRO A 64 2.39 -0.55 8.65
N TRP A 65 1.38 -0.46 7.80
CA TRP A 65 1.30 -1.28 6.60
C TRP A 65 2.25 -0.82 5.47
N ILE A 66 2.45 0.49 5.34
CA ILE A 66 3.51 1.03 4.46
C ILE A 66 4.87 0.55 4.99
N GLY A 67 5.05 0.53 6.31
CA GLY A 67 6.23 -0.05 6.96
C GLY A 67 6.46 -1.51 6.60
N ASP A 68 5.42 -2.34 6.73
CA ASP A 68 5.49 -3.78 6.40
C ASP A 68 5.82 -4.00 4.92
N SER A 69 5.18 -3.25 4.02
CA SER A 69 5.41 -3.33 2.58
C SER A 69 6.83 -2.90 2.21
N MET A 70 7.36 -1.86 2.84
CA MET A 70 8.74 -1.39 2.62
C MET A 70 9.76 -2.41 3.12
N ASN A 71 9.50 -3.03 4.28
CA ASN A 71 10.37 -4.06 4.84
C ASN A 71 10.40 -5.31 3.94
N GLN A 72 9.23 -5.75 3.47
CA GLN A 72 9.09 -6.84 2.52
C GLN A 72 9.91 -6.57 1.24
N TYR A 73 9.75 -5.38 0.65
CA TYR A 73 10.50 -4.98 -0.54
C TYR A 73 12.02 -4.94 -0.31
N THR A 74 12.45 -4.50 0.87
CA THR A 74 13.88 -4.47 1.24
C THR A 74 14.45 -5.89 1.33
N HIS A 75 13.71 -6.84 1.90
CA HIS A 75 14.11 -8.24 1.94
C HIS A 75 14.20 -8.86 0.55
N ASP A 76 13.18 -8.62 -0.30
CA ASP A 76 13.17 -9.14 -1.67
C ASP A 76 14.36 -8.60 -2.49
N LEU A 77 14.73 -7.33 -2.32
CA LEU A 77 15.91 -6.74 -2.95
C LEU A 77 17.22 -7.33 -2.42
N TRP A 78 17.30 -7.58 -1.11
CA TRP A 78 18.50 -8.17 -0.51
C TRP A 78 18.73 -9.59 -1.00
N ASP A 79 17.66 -10.38 -1.11
CA ASP A 79 17.70 -11.73 -1.65
C ASP A 79 18.14 -11.74 -3.13
N LEU A 80 17.63 -10.80 -3.93
CA LEU A 80 18.06 -10.62 -5.33
C LEU A 80 19.57 -10.30 -5.43
N ILE A 81 20.10 -9.45 -4.54
CA ILE A 81 21.52 -9.09 -4.51
C ILE A 81 22.38 -10.28 -4.09
N LEU A 82 21.96 -11.06 -3.09
CA LEU A 82 22.69 -12.24 -2.62
C LEU A 82 22.74 -13.35 -3.69
N GLU A 83 21.68 -13.51 -4.47
CA GLU A 83 21.64 -14.46 -5.58
C GLU A 83 22.57 -14.05 -6.74
N PHE A 84 22.68 -12.75 -7.02
CA PHE A 84 23.60 -12.22 -8.05
C PHE A 84 25.06 -12.13 -7.59
N GLY A 85 25.32 -11.88 -6.31
CA GLY A 85 26.67 -11.79 -5.74
C GLY A 85 27.29 -13.13 -5.33
N GLY A 86 26.51 -14.21 -5.35
CA GLY A 86 26.95 -15.57 -5.04
C GLY A 86 27.46 -16.39 -6.23
N GLN A 87 27.63 -15.77 -7.42
CA GLN A 87 28.36 -16.33 -8.57
C GLN A 87 29.74 -15.69 -8.73
#